data_AF-A0A6D2L1Z6-F1
#
_entry.id   AF-A0A6D2L1Z6-F1
#
_cell.length_a   1.000
_cell.length_b   1.000
_cell.length_c   1.000
_cell.angle_alpha   90.00
_cell.angle_beta   90.00
_cell.angle_gamma   90.00
#
_symmetry.space_group_name_H-M   'P 1'
#
loop_
_entity.id
_entity.type
_entity.pdbx_description
1 polymer ?
#
loop_
_entity_poly.entity_id
_entity_poly.type
_entity_poly.pdbx_seq_one_letter_code
_entity_poly.pdbx_strand_id
1 'polypeptide(L)'
;MAKNLNSISYTVLLLALVMASTGILKSEAQTCGVGGCPNLVDRVFWGECGPAPFTGTNADCCTCCVAKFGSPPVCWAVVEGSDTHCHCYKKK
;
A
#
# COMPACT_ATOMS: atom_id res chain seq x y z
N MET A 1 13.80 48.17 -5.56
CA MET A 1 12.40 47.71 -5.74
C MET A 1 12.42 46.36 -6.43
N ALA A 2 12.26 45.28 -5.67
CA ALA A 2 12.25 43.92 -6.21
C ALA A 2 10.83 43.57 -6.70
N LYS A 3 10.76 43.06 -7.92
CA LYS A 3 9.56 42.80 -8.69
C LYS A 3 8.72 41.70 -8.05
N ASN A 4 7.41 41.96 -8.01
CA ASN A 4 6.32 41.04 -7.73
C ASN A 4 6.44 39.83 -8.68
N LEU A 5 7.05 38.75 -8.21
CA LEU A 5 7.21 37.50 -8.93
C LEU A 5 6.16 36.51 -8.42
N ASN A 6 5.16 36.27 -9.27
CA ASN A 6 4.62 34.93 -9.48
C ASN A 6 3.87 34.24 -8.33
N SER A 7 3.10 34.97 -7.52
CA SER A 7 2.20 34.34 -6.53
C SER A 7 1.16 33.38 -7.16
N ILE A 8 0.69 33.69 -8.38
CA ILE A 8 -0.25 32.86 -9.14
C ILE A 8 0.43 31.60 -9.71
N SER A 9 1.68 31.71 -10.16
CA SER A 9 2.42 30.55 -10.70
C SER A 9 2.75 29.52 -9.61
N TYR A 10 3.06 29.99 -8.41
CA TYR A 10 3.37 29.10 -7.29
C TYR A 10 2.16 28.28 -6.82
N THR A 11 0.97 28.90 -6.78
CA THR A 11 -0.27 28.21 -6.38
C THR A 11 -0.68 27.15 -7.40
N VAL A 12 -0.52 27.42 -8.70
CA VAL A 12 -0.77 26.42 -9.76
C VAL A 12 0.23 25.26 -9.68
N LEU A 13 1.51 25.54 -9.44
CA LEU A 13 2.54 24.50 -9.26
C LEU A 13 2.27 23.62 -8.03
N LEU A 14 1.85 24.24 -6.91
CA LEU A 14 1.46 23.52 -5.71
C LEU A 14 0.20 22.66 -5.94
N LEU A 15 -0.81 23.18 -6.64
CA LEU A 15 -1.99 22.39 -7.01
C LEU A 15 -1.63 21.18 -7.87
N ALA A 16 -0.73 21.35 -8.85
CA ALA A 16 -0.26 20.26 -9.69
C ALA A 16 0.48 19.19 -8.87
N LEU A 17 1.33 19.59 -7.90
CA LEU A 17 1.97 18.64 -6.98
C LEU A 17 0.98 17.92 -6.06
N VAL A 18 -0.05 18.62 -5.56
CA VAL A 18 -1.08 18.02 -4.69
C VAL A 18 -1.93 17.03 -5.48
N MET A 19 -2.33 17.36 -6.72
CA MET A 19 -3.08 16.43 -7.56
C MET A 19 -2.24 15.25 -8.06
N ALA A 20 -0.93 15.42 -8.24
CA ALA A 20 -0.02 14.32 -8.55
C ALA A 20 0.20 13.37 -7.36
N SER A 21 0.14 13.88 -6.12
CA SER A 21 0.33 13.08 -4.90
C SER A 21 -0.93 12.34 -4.45
N THR A 22 -2.13 12.84 -4.78
CA THR A 22 -3.38 12.13 -4.48
C THR A 22 -3.62 10.90 -5.38
N GLY A 23 -2.97 10.83 -6.54
CA GLY A 23 -2.98 9.63 -7.41
C GLY A 23 -2.14 8.46 -6.90
N ILE A 24 -1.24 8.69 -5.94
CA ILE A 24 -0.34 7.66 -5.36
C ILE A 24 -1.00 6.94 -4.16
N LEU A 25 -2.14 7.44 -3.68
CA LEU A 25 -2.83 6.92 -2.49
C LEU A 25 -3.80 5.76 -2.79
N LYS A 26 -3.76 5.15 -3.98
CA LYS A 26 -4.52 3.93 -4.27
C LYS A 26 -3.67 2.68 -4.08
N SER A 27 -3.15 2.55 -2.88
CA SER A 27 -2.78 1.26 -2.31
C SER A 27 -3.25 1.30 -0.87
N GLU A 28 -4.53 0.99 -0.67
CA GLU A 28 -5.17 0.70 0.63
C GLU A 28 -4.54 -0.55 1.26
N ALA A 29 -3.24 -0.55 1.40
CA ALA A 29 -2.47 -1.70 1.76
C ALA A 29 -2.69 -1.95 3.26
N GLN A 30 -3.10 -3.18 3.58
CA GLN A 30 -3.74 -3.51 4.83
C GLN A 30 -2.69 -3.96 5.84
N THR A 31 -2.65 -3.30 7.00
CA THR A 31 -1.90 -3.81 8.14
C THR A 31 -2.62 -5.03 8.69
N CYS A 32 -1.87 -6.12 8.86
CA CYS A 32 -2.39 -7.41 9.30
C CYS A 32 -1.82 -7.82 10.65
N GLY A 33 -2.60 -8.62 11.39
CA GLY A 33 -2.17 -9.20 12.66
C GLY A 33 -1.93 -8.19 13.78
N VAL A 34 -1.48 -8.71 14.93
CA VAL A 34 -1.16 -7.89 16.11
C VAL A 34 0.25 -7.30 15.91
N GLY A 35 0.33 -5.98 15.75
CA GLY A 35 1.61 -5.25 15.72
C GLY A 35 2.04 -4.71 14.36
N GLY A 36 1.50 -5.22 13.25
CA GLY A 36 1.71 -4.67 11.91
C GLY A 36 3.16 -4.51 11.45
N CYS A 37 3.35 -4.02 10.22
CA CYS A 37 4.66 -3.61 9.70
C CYS A 37 4.50 -2.45 8.70
N PRO A 38 4.25 -1.22 9.19
CA PRO A 38 3.94 -0.08 8.32
C PRO A 38 5.12 0.30 7.42
N ASN A 39 6.36 0.14 7.90
CA ASN A 39 7.54 0.47 7.11
C ASN A 39 7.79 -0.59 6.03
N LEU A 40 8.09 -0.14 4.81
CA LEU A 40 8.47 -1.02 3.69
C LEU A 40 9.71 -1.86 4.01
N VAL A 41 10.69 -1.29 4.71
CA VAL A 41 11.96 -1.96 5.05
C VAL A 41 11.80 -3.14 6.02
N ASP A 42 10.68 -3.16 6.76
CA ASP A 42 10.39 -4.21 7.75
C ASP A 42 9.58 -5.37 7.13
N ARG A 43 9.17 -5.25 5.87
CA ARG A 43 8.32 -6.23 5.17
C ARG A 43 9.15 -7.22 4.37
N VAL A 44 8.92 -8.51 4.62
CA VAL A 44 9.48 -9.60 3.82
C VAL A 44 8.33 -10.36 3.17
N PHE A 45 8.38 -10.48 1.84
CA PHE A 45 7.43 -11.30 1.10
C PHE A 45 7.48 -12.74 1.62
N TRP A 46 6.31 -13.26 1.96
CA TRP A 46 6.20 -14.60 2.50
C TRP A 46 5.58 -15.56 1.49
N GLY A 47 4.57 -15.11 0.77
CA GLY A 47 3.90 -15.91 -0.25
C GLY A 47 2.57 -15.31 -0.61
N GLU A 48 1.79 -16.08 -1.36
CA GLU A 48 0.49 -15.66 -1.87
C GLU A 48 -0.66 -16.42 -1.21
N CYS A 49 -1.86 -15.85 -1.24
CA CYS A 49 -3.09 -16.49 -0.76
C CYS A 49 -4.23 -16.39 -1.77
N GLY A 50 -5.04 -17.45 -1.88
CA GLY A 50 -6.16 -17.50 -2.83
C GLY A 50 -5.73 -17.70 -4.29
N PRO A 51 -6.70 -17.79 -5.20
CA PRO A 51 -6.48 -17.88 -6.64
C PRO A 51 -6.11 -16.52 -7.25
N ALA A 52 -5.43 -16.55 -8.40
CA ALA A 52 -5.23 -15.40 -9.26
C ALA A 52 -6.21 -15.46 -10.45
N PRO A 53 -6.95 -14.38 -10.78
CA PRO A 53 -6.97 -13.09 -10.08
C PRO A 53 -7.66 -13.16 -8.72
N PHE A 54 -7.12 -12.44 -7.73
CA PHE A 54 -7.73 -12.32 -6.42
C PHE A 54 -8.89 -11.32 -6.50
N THR A 55 -10.12 -11.79 -6.31
CA THR A 55 -11.33 -10.98 -6.49
C THR A 55 -11.74 -10.20 -5.25
N GLY A 56 -11.04 -10.40 -4.13
CA GLY A 56 -11.32 -9.75 -2.85
C GLY A 56 -10.55 -8.44 -2.64
N THR A 57 -10.82 -7.78 -1.53
CA THR A 57 -10.13 -6.56 -1.08
C THR A 57 -8.80 -6.87 -0.37
N ASN A 58 -8.02 -5.84 -0.05
CA ASN A 58 -6.83 -6.00 0.79
C ASN A 58 -7.16 -6.53 2.21
N ALA A 59 -8.36 -6.24 2.73
CA ALA A 59 -8.83 -6.81 3.99
C ALA A 59 -9.15 -8.31 3.88
N ASP A 60 -9.74 -8.73 2.76
CA ASP A 60 -9.97 -10.16 2.47
C ASP A 60 -8.63 -10.89 2.27
N CYS A 61 -7.70 -10.26 1.56
CA CYS A 61 -6.33 -10.76 1.40
C CYS A 61 -5.64 -10.90 2.75
N CYS A 62 -5.77 -9.92 3.63
CA CYS A 62 -5.26 -9.98 5.00
C CYS A 62 -5.81 -11.16 5.79
N THR A 63 -7.13 -11.36 5.75
CA THR A 63 -7.81 -12.49 6.40
C THR A 63 -7.30 -13.82 5.84
N CYS A 64 -7.16 -13.92 4.52
CA CYS A 64 -6.61 -15.09 3.83
C CYS A 64 -5.18 -15.38 4.30
N CYS A 65 -4.31 -14.37 4.29
CA CYS A 65 -2.92 -14.50 4.71
C CYS A 65 -2.79 -14.95 6.17
N VAL A 66 -3.57 -14.34 7.08
CA VAL A 66 -3.56 -14.70 8.51
C VAL A 66 -4.04 -16.15 8.69
N ALA A 67 -5.09 -16.57 7.99
CA ALA A 67 -5.59 -17.94 8.06
C ALA A 67 -4.60 -18.96 7.49
N LYS A 68 -3.89 -18.61 6.41
CA LYS A 68 -2.94 -19.52 5.75
C LYS A 68 -1.62 -19.65 6.50
N PHE A 69 -1.07 -18.53 6.97
CA PHE A 69 0.29 -18.50 7.50
C PHE A 69 0.33 -18.48 9.03
N GLY A 70 -0.46 -17.64 9.70
CA GLY A 70 -0.72 -17.65 11.15
C GLY A 70 0.46 -17.45 12.12
N SER A 71 1.62 -18.04 11.85
CA SER A 71 2.86 -17.98 12.63
C SER A 71 4.10 -18.20 11.73
N PRO A 72 5.11 -17.29 11.73
CA PRO A 72 5.09 -15.98 12.40
C PRO A 72 3.89 -15.10 11.98
N PRO A 73 3.53 -14.06 12.75
CA PRO A 73 2.35 -13.26 12.41
C PRO A 73 2.52 -12.58 11.04
N VAL A 74 1.50 -12.70 10.19
CA VAL A 74 1.37 -11.87 8.98
C VAL A 74 1.21 -10.43 9.44
N CYS A 75 2.04 -9.54 8.92
CA CYS A 75 2.09 -8.15 9.35
C CYS A 75 1.50 -7.20 8.29
N TRP A 76 1.37 -7.65 7.05
CA TRP A 76 0.83 -6.88 5.94
C TRP A 76 0.29 -7.77 4.82
N ALA A 77 -0.75 -7.29 4.14
CA ALA A 77 -1.28 -7.93 2.95
C ALA A 77 -1.77 -6.90 1.93
N VAL A 78 -1.58 -7.20 0.64
CA VAL A 78 -2.00 -6.33 -0.46
C VAL A 78 -2.29 -7.17 -1.71
N VAL A 79 -3.31 -6.77 -2.45
CA VAL A 79 -3.63 -7.28 -3.78
C VAL A 79 -2.90 -6.40 -4.79
N GLU A 80 -1.93 -6.97 -5.50
CA GLU A 80 -1.08 -6.22 -6.43
C GLU A 80 -0.62 -7.09 -7.62
N GLY A 81 0.07 -6.47 -8.57
CA GLY A 81 0.51 -7.10 -9.82
C GLY A 81 -0.52 -7.03 -10.96
N SER A 82 -0.08 -7.36 -12.18
CA SER A 82 -0.94 -7.39 -13.38
C SER A 82 -2.09 -8.38 -13.25
N ASP A 83 -1.82 -9.50 -12.60
CA ASP A 83 -2.77 -10.59 -12.42
C ASP A 83 -3.48 -10.51 -11.06
N THR A 84 -3.33 -9.40 -10.32
CA THR A 84 -4.00 -9.13 -9.04
C THR A 84 -3.84 -10.26 -8.02
N HIS A 85 -2.60 -10.62 -7.69
CA HIS A 85 -2.30 -11.63 -6.68
C HIS A 85 -2.43 -11.02 -5.28
N CYS A 86 -2.95 -11.80 -4.32
CA CYS A 86 -2.91 -11.43 -2.91
C CYS A 86 -1.56 -11.82 -2.31
N HIS A 87 -0.74 -10.82 -1.99
CA HIS A 87 0.61 -10.97 -1.43
C HIS A 87 0.59 -10.83 0.10
N CYS A 88 1.21 -11.78 0.78
CA CYS A 88 1.32 -11.85 2.22
C CYS A 88 2.75 -11.53 2.66
N TYR A 89 2.91 -10.71 3.70
CA TYR A 89 4.22 -10.33 4.24
C TYR A 89 4.32 -10.63 5.73
N LYS A 90 5.51 -11.03 6.15
CA LYS A 90 5.92 -11.08 7.56
C LYS A 90 6.92 -10.00 7.87
N LYS A 91 7.07 -9.74 9.16
CA LYS A 91 8.15 -8.89 9.65
C LYS A 91 9.48 -9.60 9.44
N LYS A 92 10.50 -8.84 9.03
CA LYS A 92 11.89 -9.32 8.97
C LYS A 92 12.37 -9.83 10.34
#